data_AF-A0A850PXW8-F1
#
_entry.id   AF-A0A850PXW8-F1
#
_cell.length_a   1.000
_cell.length_b   1.000
_cell.length_c   1.000
_cell.angle_alpha   90.00
_cell.angle_beta   90.00
_cell.angle_gamma   90.00
#
_symmetry.space_group_name_H-M   'P 1'
#
loop_
_entity.id
_entity.type
_entity.pdbx_description
1 polymer ?
#
loop_
_entity_poly.entity_id
_entity_poly.type
_entity_poly.pdbx_seq_one_letter_code
_entity_poly.pdbx_strand_id
1 'polypeptide(L)'
;MDENLSKLLKQAKYHSETGLPEAIWFAIQNKQAKSLKIQSLVYGIAGILSLGGFVFMSISVVKEFIASGFFQYVSVAFGSNGLFVVYWKEYLLSLVDSLPVASLGALLFLLVSMLISFRKVMHQFKNQLLIS
;
A
#
# COMPACT_ATOMS: atom_id res chain seq x y z
N MET A 1 40.04 26.05 19.19
CA MET A 1 39.44 24.74 19.48
C MET A 1 38.85 24.86 20.88
N ASP A 2 37.53 24.75 21.01
CA ASP A 2 36.77 25.16 22.21
C ASP A 2 37.22 24.40 23.46
N GLU A 3 37.51 25.12 24.54
CA GLU A 3 37.99 24.58 25.81
C GLU A 3 36.97 23.60 26.41
N ASN A 4 35.68 23.81 26.11
CA ASN A 4 34.58 22.91 26.46
C ASN A 4 34.64 21.57 25.72
N LEU A 5 34.98 21.56 24.42
CA LEU A 5 35.13 20.32 23.66
C LEU A 5 36.29 19.48 24.20
N SER A 6 37.36 20.12 24.67
CA SER A 6 38.50 19.41 25.26
C SER A 6 38.16 18.75 26.60
N LYS A 7 37.32 19.39 27.42
CA LYS A 7 36.84 18.83 28.70
C LYS A 7 35.88 17.66 28.47
N LEU A 8 34.95 17.79 27.51
CA LEU A 8 34.02 16.72 27.16
C LEU A 8 34.74 15.49 26.58
N LEU A 9 35.75 15.69 25.73
CA LEU A 9 36.55 14.59 25.20
C LEU A 9 37.44 13.94 26.27
N LYS A 10 37.98 14.70 27.23
CA LYS A 10 38.72 14.15 28.37
C LYS A 10 37.81 13.35 29.31
N GLN A 11 36.59 13.81 29.55
CA GLN A 11 35.61 13.12 30.39
C GLN A 11 35.11 11.82 29.74
N ALA A 12 34.88 11.83 28.42
CA ALA A 12 34.54 10.64 27.65
C ALA A 12 35.70 9.62 27.57
N LYS A 13 36.96 10.08 27.56
CA LYS A 13 38.15 9.22 27.50
C LYS A 13 38.49 8.55 28.84
N TYR A 14 37.98 9.08 29.96
CA TYR A 14 38.29 8.58 31.32
C TYR A 14 37.21 7.64 31.89
N HIS A 15 35.99 7.64 31.34
CA HIS A 15 34.99 6.58 31.56
C HIS A 15 35.15 5.49 30.49
N SER A 16 36.23 4.73 30.59
CA SER A 16 36.32 3.39 30.00
C SER A 16 35.42 2.46 30.82
N GLU A 17 34.11 2.72 30.79
CA GLU A 17 33.13 1.84 31.43
C GLU A 17 32.98 0.58 30.58
N THR A 18 33.17 -0.55 31.25
CA THR A 18 32.97 -1.93 30.80
C THR A 18 31.51 -2.25 30.41
N GLY A 19 30.79 -1.29 29.85
CA GLY A 19 29.42 -1.41 29.36
C GLY A 19 29.13 -0.50 28.16
N LEU A 20 30.15 0.17 27.59
CA LEU A 20 30.00 0.95 26.35
C LEU A 20 29.46 0.10 25.17
N PRO A 21 29.94 -1.14 24.96
CA PRO A 21 29.40 -2.03 23.94
C PRO A 21 27.92 -2.37 24.19
N GLU A 22 27.56 -2.73 25.43
CA GLU A 22 26.19 -3.03 25.83
C GLU A 22 25.26 -1.82 25.69
N ALA A 23 25.71 -0.63 26.07
CA ALA A 23 24.94 0.61 25.95
C ALA A 23 24.71 1.00 24.49
N ILE A 24 25.73 0.86 23.64
CA ILE A 24 25.60 1.06 22.19
C ILE A 24 24.65 0.02 21.58
N TRP A 25 24.78 -1.24 21.97
CA TRP A 25 23.91 -2.32 21.51
C TRP A 25 22.45 -2.08 21.89
N PHE A 26 22.19 -1.68 23.14
CA PHE A 26 20.84 -1.37 23.63
C PHE A 26 20.25 -0.14 22.93
N ALA A 27 21.07 0.90 22.69
CA ALA A 27 20.64 2.08 21.94
C ALA A 27 20.28 1.76 20.47
N ILE A 28 21.04 0.86 19.83
CA ILE A 28 20.75 0.38 18.47
C ILE A 28 19.44 -0.43 18.45
N GLN A 29 19.29 -1.40 19.37
CA GLN A 29 18.06 -2.19 19.45
C GLN A 29 16.82 -1.31 19.70
N ASN A 30 16.92 -0.32 20.61
CA ASN A 30 15.79 0.55 20.92
C ASN A 30 15.41 1.46 19.72
N LYS A 31 16.40 1.92 18.94
CA LYS A 31 16.14 2.65 17.68
C LYS A 31 15.52 1.75 16.61
N GLN A 32 16.01 0.52 16.45
CA GLN A 32 15.46 -0.44 15.50
C GLN A 32 14.02 -0.85 15.87
N ALA A 33 13.74 -1.12 17.15
CA ALA A 33 12.41 -1.46 17.63
C ALA A 33 11.41 -0.31 17.42
N LYS A 34 11.81 0.94 17.66
CA LYS A 34 10.98 2.12 17.36
C LYS A 34 10.73 2.28 15.87
N SER A 35 11.76 2.12 15.03
CA SER A 35 11.60 2.19 13.57
C SER A 35 10.66 1.09 13.04
N LEU A 36 10.79 -0.14 13.53
CA LEU A 36 9.91 -1.26 13.15
C LEU A 36 8.46 -1.02 13.59
N LYS A 37 8.23 -0.50 14.80
CA LYS A 37 6.87 -0.13 15.27
C LYS A 37 6.24 0.95 14.40
N ILE A 38 6.98 2.02 14.09
CA ILE A 38 6.49 3.10 13.23
C ILE A 38 6.19 2.58 11.82
N GLN A 39 7.09 1.79 11.24
CA GLN A 39 6.88 1.18 9.93
C GLN A 39 5.62 0.29 9.93
N SER A 40 5.46 -0.57 10.94
CA SER A 40 4.28 -1.42 11.07
C SER A 40 2.99 -0.61 11.20
N LEU A 41 3.01 0.52 11.92
CA LEU A 41 1.86 1.42 12.04
C LEU A 41 1.51 2.07 10.69
N VAL A 42 2.51 2.58 9.97
CA VAL A 42 2.32 3.22 8.67
C VAL A 42 1.76 2.22 7.65
N TYR A 43 2.33 1.02 7.56
CA TYR A 43 1.83 -0.01 6.65
C TYR A 43 0.45 -0.55 7.09
N GLY A 44 0.16 -0.60 8.39
CA GLY A 44 -1.16 -0.98 8.91
C GLY A 44 -2.23 0.03 8.52
N ILE A 45 -1.98 1.32 8.76
CA ILE A 45 -2.90 2.40 8.38
C ILE A 45 -3.09 2.44 6.85
N ALA A 46 -1.99 2.33 6.09
CA ALA A 46 -2.06 2.27 4.63
C ALA A 46 -2.89 1.07 4.15
N GLY A 47 -2.77 -0.08 4.78
CA GLY A 47 -3.57 -1.27 4.49
C GLY A 47 -5.06 -1.06 4.75
N ILE A 48 -5.43 -0.48 5.89
CA ILE A 48 -6.84 -0.20 6.24
C ILE A 48 -7.44 0.83 5.28
N LEU A 49 -6.72 1.93 5.00
CA LEU A 49 -7.15 2.93 4.03
C LEU A 49 -7.31 2.34 2.63
N SER A 50 -6.40 1.44 2.24
CA SER A 50 -6.48 0.76 0.94
C SER A 50 -7.70 -0.15 0.84
N LEU A 51 -8.03 -0.89 1.92
CA LEU A 51 -9.23 -1.72 2.00
C LEU A 51 -10.51 -0.88 1.93
N GLY A 52 -10.58 0.21 2.70
CA GLY A 52 -11.72 1.13 2.67
C GLY A 52 -11.90 1.77 1.29
N GLY A 53 -10.80 2.25 0.70
CA GLY A 53 -10.78 2.79 -0.66
C GLY A 53 -11.23 1.76 -1.70
N PHE A 54 -10.79 0.50 -1.58
CA PHE A 54 -11.16 -0.57 -2.50
C PHE A 54 -12.67 -0.86 -2.48
N VAL A 55 -13.27 -0.91 -1.29
CA VAL A 55 -14.73 -1.11 -1.14
C VAL A 55 -15.50 0.05 -1.76
N PHE A 56 -15.11 1.29 -1.45
CA PHE A 56 -15.77 2.48 -1.99
C PHE A 56 -15.65 2.56 -3.52
N MET A 57 -14.47 2.26 -4.07
CA MET A 57 -14.26 2.29 -5.51
C MET A 57 -15.02 1.17 -6.22
N SER A 58 -15.13 -0.01 -5.62
CA SER A 58 -15.92 -1.12 -6.16
C SER A 58 -17.41 -0.74 -6.26
N ILE A 59 -17.96 -0.06 -5.24
CA ILE A 59 -19.34 0.44 -5.29
C ILE A 59 -19.51 1.49 -6.40
N SER A 60 -18.53 2.37 -6.57
CA SER A 60 -18.56 3.41 -7.60
C SER A 60 -18.52 2.81 -9.01
N VAL A 61 -17.62 1.85 -9.25
CA VAL A 61 -17.51 1.11 -10.51
C VAL A 61 -18.82 0.36 -10.82
N VAL A 62 -19.44 -0.30 -9.84
CA VAL A 62 -20.72 -1.00 -10.05
C VAL A 62 -21.83 -0.02 -10.44
N LYS A 63 -21.90 1.15 -9.81
CA LYS A 63 -22.87 2.19 -10.17
C LYS A 63 -22.65 2.71 -11.58
N GLU A 64 -21.40 2.95 -11.96
CA GLU A 64 -21.02 3.37 -13.32
C GLU A 64 -21.36 2.28 -14.36
N PHE A 65 -21.16 1.00 -14.05
CA PHE A 65 -21.53 -0.14 -14.90
C PHE A 65 -23.03 -0.33 -15.07
N ILE A 66 -23.83 -0.07 -14.02
CA ILE A 66 -25.29 -0.11 -14.12
C ILE A 66 -25.78 1.09 -14.95
N ALA A 67 -25.20 2.27 -14.73
CA ALA A 67 -25.55 3.50 -15.44
C ALA A 67 -25.18 3.46 -16.94
N SER A 68 -24.14 2.72 -17.33
CA SER A 68 -23.73 2.56 -18.74
C SER A 68 -24.69 1.71 -19.58
N GLY A 69 -25.74 1.13 -18.98
CA GLY A 69 -26.70 0.30 -19.69
C GLY A 69 -26.13 -1.04 -20.16
N PHE A 70 -24.99 -1.47 -19.60
CA PHE A 70 -24.31 -2.74 -19.92
C PHE A 70 -25.26 -3.93 -20.01
N PHE A 71 -26.19 -4.04 -19.06
CA PHE A 71 -27.18 -5.12 -19.02
C PHE A 71 -28.18 -5.10 -20.20
N GLN A 72 -28.52 -3.92 -20.74
CA GLN A 72 -29.34 -3.82 -21.96
C GLN A 72 -28.59 -4.35 -23.18
N TYR A 73 -27.30 -4.07 -23.31
CA TYR A 73 -26.48 -4.59 -24.40
C TYR A 73 -26.29 -6.11 -24.30
N VAL A 74 -26.10 -6.66 -23.09
CA VAL A 74 -26.06 -8.12 -22.88
C VAL A 74 -27.38 -8.76 -23.28
N SER A 75 -28.52 -8.18 -22.91
CA SER A 75 -29.84 -8.71 -23.30
C SER A 75 -30.06 -8.70 -24.82
N VAL A 76 -29.63 -7.66 -25.53
CA VAL A 76 -29.73 -7.56 -27.00
C VAL A 76 -28.82 -8.57 -27.69
N ALA A 77 -27.63 -8.83 -27.14
CA ALA A 77 -26.68 -9.82 -27.64
C ALA A 77 -27.26 -11.25 -27.61
N PHE A 78 -28.04 -11.61 -26.59
CA PHE A 78 -28.67 -12.93 -26.50
C PHE A 78 -30.06 -13.02 -27.12
N GLY A 79 -30.70 -11.88 -27.47
CA GLY A 79 -32.09 -11.83 -27.93
C GLY A 79 -32.32 -11.71 -29.44
N SER A 80 -31.33 -11.26 -30.23
CA SER A 80 -31.55 -10.95 -31.66
C SER A 80 -30.52 -11.59 -32.61
N ASN A 81 -31.00 -12.46 -33.50
CA ASN A 81 -30.19 -13.38 -34.32
C ASN A 81 -29.60 -12.77 -35.61
N GLY A 82 -29.16 -11.50 -35.62
CA GLY A 82 -28.61 -10.93 -36.87
C GLY A 82 -27.90 -9.57 -36.84
N LEU A 83 -28.00 -8.80 -35.74
CA LEU A 83 -27.35 -7.48 -35.63
C LEU A 83 -26.19 -7.45 -34.63
N PHE A 84 -25.74 -8.62 -34.21
CA PHE A 84 -24.73 -8.80 -33.16
C PHE A 84 -23.45 -7.99 -33.46
N VAL A 85 -22.90 -8.07 -34.68
CA VAL A 85 -21.63 -7.41 -35.02
C VAL A 85 -21.69 -5.88 -34.93
N VAL A 86 -22.82 -5.26 -35.30
CA VAL A 86 -22.99 -3.79 -35.26
C VAL A 86 -23.21 -3.32 -33.81
N TYR A 87 -24.05 -4.02 -33.05
CA TYR A 87 -24.28 -3.71 -31.64
C TYR A 87 -23.02 -3.92 -30.79
N TRP A 88 -22.18 -4.91 -31.09
CA TRP A 88 -20.93 -5.11 -30.36
C TRP A 88 -19.89 -4.02 -30.65
N LYS A 89 -19.86 -3.47 -31.87
CA LYS A 89 -18.99 -2.34 -32.20
C LYS A 89 -19.42 -1.07 -31.47
N GLU A 90 -20.71 -0.75 -31.49
CA GLU A 90 -21.28 0.40 -30.77
C GLU A 90 -21.15 0.24 -29.25
N TYR A 91 -21.33 -0.98 -28.76
CA TYR A 91 -21.09 -1.32 -27.36
C TYR A 91 -19.63 -1.15 -26.96
N LEU A 92 -18.65 -1.61 -27.75
CA LEU A 92 -17.23 -1.41 -27.44
C LEU A 92 -16.84 0.08 -27.45
N LEU A 93 -17.40 0.86 -28.37
CA LEU A 93 -17.22 2.31 -28.42
C LEU A 93 -17.84 3.00 -27.20
N SER A 94 -19.08 2.66 -26.87
CA SER A 94 -19.77 3.12 -25.67
C SER A 94 -19.03 2.68 -24.40
N LEU A 95 -18.48 1.46 -24.38
CA LEU A 95 -17.70 0.95 -23.25
C LEU A 95 -16.42 1.75 -23.10
N VAL A 96 -15.72 2.09 -24.18
CA VAL A 96 -14.51 2.93 -24.13
C VAL A 96 -14.82 4.35 -23.68
N ASP A 97 -15.94 4.93 -24.11
CA ASP A 97 -16.36 6.28 -23.71
C ASP A 97 -16.97 6.33 -22.29
N SER A 98 -17.60 5.24 -21.85
CA SER A 98 -18.19 5.12 -20.50
C SER A 98 -17.26 4.46 -19.50
N LEU A 99 -16.13 3.89 -19.95
CA LEU A 99 -15.17 3.22 -19.10
C LEU A 99 -14.62 4.26 -18.13
N PRO A 100 -14.83 4.06 -16.83
CA PRO A 100 -14.28 4.97 -15.85
C PRO A 100 -12.81 4.58 -15.66
N VAL A 101 -11.98 4.91 -16.66
CA VAL A 101 -10.55 4.57 -16.71
C VAL A 101 -9.84 5.08 -15.44
N ALA A 102 -10.27 6.22 -14.92
CA ALA A 102 -9.81 6.76 -13.66
C ALA A 102 -10.17 5.86 -12.45
N SER A 103 -11.40 5.32 -12.38
CA SER A 103 -11.82 4.48 -11.26
C SER A 103 -11.20 3.09 -11.31
N LEU A 104 -11.07 2.50 -12.50
CA LEU A 104 -10.32 1.26 -12.71
C LEU A 104 -8.83 1.42 -12.41
N GLY A 105 -8.22 2.54 -12.84
CA GLY A 105 -6.83 2.87 -12.52
C GLY A 105 -6.61 3.01 -11.01
N ALA A 106 -7.51 3.70 -10.31
CA ALA A 106 -7.47 3.82 -8.85
C ALA A 106 -7.62 2.46 -8.16
N LEU A 107 -8.52 1.60 -8.63
CA LEU A 107 -8.77 0.27 -8.08
C LEU A 107 -7.54 -0.63 -8.24
N LEU A 108 -6.89 -0.62 -9.42
CA LEU A 108 -5.62 -1.30 -9.66
C LEU A 108 -4.50 -0.77 -8.76
N PHE A 109 -4.39 0.56 -8.61
CA PHE A 109 -3.39 1.17 -7.74
C PHE A 109 -3.57 0.73 -6.27
N LEU A 110 -4.81 0.72 -5.78
CA LEU A 110 -5.13 0.25 -4.44
C LEU A 110 -4.79 -1.23 -4.27
N LEU A 111 -5.09 -2.07 -5.26
CA LEU A 111 -4.79 -3.50 -5.23
C LEU A 111 -3.28 -3.75 -5.17
N VAL A 112 -2.49 -3.04 -5.98
CA VAL A 112 -1.02 -3.11 -5.96
C VAL A 112 -0.47 -2.58 -4.63
N SER A 113 -0.98 -1.47 -4.11
CA SER A 113 -0.57 -0.91 -2.81
C SER A 113 -0.84 -1.89 -1.65
N MET A 114 -1.97 -2.57 -1.69
CA MET A 114 -2.33 -3.61 -0.72
C MET A 114 -1.37 -4.81 -0.80
N LEU A 115 -1.05 -5.29 -2.01
CA LEU A 115 -0.09 -6.38 -2.21
C LEU A 115 1.32 -6.02 -1.70
N ILE A 116 1.78 -4.80 -1.99
CA ILE A 116 3.09 -4.32 -1.52
C ILE A 116 3.12 -4.22 0.01
N SER A 117 2.06 -3.68 0.62
CA SER A 117 1.95 -3.55 2.07
C SER A 117 1.95 -4.93 2.73
N PHE A 118 1.17 -5.88 2.20
CA PHE A 118 1.12 -7.25 2.71
C PHE A 118 2.48 -7.96 2.60
N ARG A 119 3.17 -7.82 1.46
CA ARG A 119 4.51 -8.38 1.26
C ARG A 119 5.54 -7.81 2.25
N LYS A 120 5.51 -6.50 2.51
CA LYS A 120 6.42 -5.86 3.47
C LYS A 120 6.15 -6.30 4.90
N VAL A 121 4.88 -6.44 5.29
CA VAL A 121 4.51 -6.96 6.60
C VAL A 121 5.00 -8.40 6.77
N MET A 122 4.76 -9.29 5.79
CA MET A 122 5.31 -10.65 5.83
C MET A 122 6.84 -10.68 5.96
N HIS A 123 7.54 -9.81 5.22
CA HIS A 123 9.00 -9.73 5.32
C HIS A 123 9.47 -9.27 6.71
N GLN A 124 8.78 -8.29 7.31
CA GLN A 124 9.08 -7.84 8.68
C GLN A 124 8.85 -8.94 9.71
N PHE A 125 7.75 -9.71 9.60
CA PHE A 125 7.49 -10.85 10.49
C PHE A 125 8.56 -11.94 10.35
N LYS A 126 8.97 -12.27 9.12
CA LYS A 126 10.02 -13.28 8.88
C LYS A 126 11.38 -12.85 9.44
N ASN A 127 11.74 -11.56 9.30
CA ASN A 127 12.98 -11.04 9.86
C ASN A 127 12.97 -10.96 11.39
N GLN A 128 11.82 -10.68 12.01
CA GLN A 128 11.72 -10.71 13.48
C GLN A 128 11.82 -12.14 14.03
N LEU A 129 11.27 -13.14 13.32
CA LEU A 129 11.38 -14.56 13.69
C LEU A 129 12.79 -15.13 13.56
N LEU A 130 13.64 -14.59 12.69
CA LEU A 130 15.03 -15.04 12.50
C LEU A 130 16.02 -14.44 13.51
N ILE A 131 15.61 -13.42 14.26
CA ILE A 131 16.43 -12.71 15.25
C ILE A 131 15.99 -13.07 16.69
N SER A 132 14.85 -13.74 16.85
CA SER A 132 14.36 -14.37 18.08
C SER A 132 14.96 -15.77 18.26
#